data_AF-A0A1B6HFS5-F1
#
_entry.id   AF-A0A1B6HFS5-F1
#
_cell.length_a   1.000
_cell.length_b   1.000
_cell.length_c   1.000
_cell.angle_alpha   90.00
_cell.angle_beta   90.00
_cell.angle_gamma   90.00
#
_symmetry.space_group_name_H-M   'P 1'
#
loop_
_entity.id
_entity.type
_entity.pdbx_description
1 polymer ?
#
loop_
_entity_poly.entity_id
_entity_poly.type
_entity_poly.pdbx_seq_one_letter_code
_entity_poly.pdbx_strand_id
1 'polypeptide(L)'
;MCCSNICNVVVQRAFRVEIVLSIILQFLHFQYIFCSDFEHNVFLEPYLCENHTTSCAHQVASNDSDDACRITYYPRDSEACQSSEFKGDSDMEEEIGKLKITSYLITDTDDGLPIPAFNLSFTNIKWSRARIRFVRKSVTKNEVMTPLPEACRELEMPRQRSESASLYLDCLWSDRTYQGHIYQFQYIATPPDGPSRAFKYAFFVPNGLQRTLTVPMAEYQLFMVVDVSSLPLIRLRLQVAPPRYNITRYRVQLWRSSRQPDGNSWVVHSQILTTPPHTPPDTVLVVAYNSEYKPGVYNFTALPIHPHCTEHNPCTLSRAPEVLIVASPEMPLLIGIVGTVILIPVFLTAYFIWRRSCAQKPTGDEPRLPPKVLLIYNPNYPSHVDDMIEFHHYLKKSCHLDPLFDLFAIPNTETKDPTRWYMKAFNEADFILVFASPPGPAGPQPHKLNTYLH
;
A
#
# COMPACT_ATOMS: atom_id res chain seq x y z
N MET A 1 40.69 69.02 11.77
CA MET A 1 39.70 67.92 11.73
C MET A 1 40.26 66.82 10.83
N CYS A 2 41.07 65.93 11.39
CA CYS A 2 41.60 64.73 10.76
C CYS A 2 42.31 63.88 11.83
N CYS A 3 42.27 62.56 11.67
CA CYS A 3 43.09 61.56 12.36
C CYS A 3 42.94 61.41 13.89
N SER A 4 42.01 60.55 14.32
CA SER A 4 42.24 59.55 15.38
C SER A 4 40.93 58.78 15.59
N ASN A 5 40.83 57.55 15.08
CA ASN A 5 39.89 56.51 15.58
C ASN A 5 39.89 55.17 14.79
N ILE A 6 40.84 54.92 13.88
CA ILE A 6 40.86 53.66 13.09
C ILE A 6 41.74 52.54 13.70
N CYS A 7 42.52 52.79 14.77
CA CYS A 7 43.44 51.76 15.29
C CYS A 7 42.88 50.78 16.34
N ASN A 8 41.69 50.99 16.92
CA ASN A 8 41.21 50.13 18.04
C ASN A 8 40.24 49.01 17.65
N VAL A 9 39.74 48.96 16.41
CA VAL A 9 38.75 47.94 16.00
C VAL A 9 39.39 46.70 15.36
N VAL A 10 40.64 46.79 14.88
CA VAL A 10 41.32 45.67 14.22
C VAL A 10 41.98 44.72 15.22
N VAL A 11 42.49 45.23 16.35
CA VAL A 11 43.17 44.41 17.37
C VAL A 11 42.18 43.54 18.17
N GLN A 12 40.94 44.01 18.35
CA GLN A 12 39.92 43.26 19.09
C GLN A 12 39.27 42.12 18.28
N ARG A 13 39.40 42.13 16.95
CA ARG A 13 38.91 41.04 16.08
C ARG A 13 39.93 39.92 15.88
N ALA A 14 41.23 40.23 15.90
CA ALA A 14 42.28 39.21 15.82
C ALA A 14 42.31 38.30 17.07
N PHE A 15 42.14 38.88 18.26
CA PHE A 15 42.18 38.14 19.53
C PHE A 15 40.99 37.17 19.72
N ARG A 16 39.84 37.42 19.07
CA ARG A 16 38.69 36.50 19.13
C ARG A 16 38.83 35.30 18.19
N VAL A 17 39.60 35.42 17.11
CA VAL A 17 39.79 34.32 16.15
C VAL A 17 40.74 33.26 16.71
N GLU A 18 41.81 33.66 17.41
CA GLU A 18 42.76 32.70 17.99
C GLU A 18 42.16 31.88 19.15
N ILE A 19 41.31 32.48 19.98
CA ILE A 19 40.64 31.76 21.08
C ILE A 19 39.64 30.73 20.51
N VAL A 20 38.88 31.09 19.48
CA VAL A 20 37.93 30.17 18.85
C VAL A 20 38.65 29.03 18.12
N LEU A 21 39.77 29.32 17.44
CA LEU A 21 40.56 28.29 16.76
C LEU A 21 41.20 27.32 17.75
N SER A 22 41.70 27.82 18.89
CA SER A 22 42.27 26.99 19.97
C SER A 22 41.22 26.07 20.61
N ILE A 23 40.01 26.57 20.85
CA ILE A 23 38.90 25.75 21.39
C ILE A 23 38.47 24.68 20.37
N ILE A 24 38.41 25.00 19.08
CA ILE A 24 38.07 24.03 18.02
C ILE A 24 39.16 22.97 17.90
N LEU A 25 40.44 23.34 17.95
CA LEU A 25 41.55 22.39 17.94
C LEU A 25 41.57 21.51 19.19
N GLN A 26 41.26 22.05 20.37
CA GLN A 26 41.11 21.24 21.58
C GLN A 26 39.92 20.29 21.48
N PHE A 27 38.79 20.71 20.91
CA PHE A 27 37.64 19.84 20.68
C PHE A 27 37.94 18.73 19.67
N LEU A 28 38.63 19.04 18.57
CA LEU A 28 39.06 18.06 17.57
C LEU A 28 40.08 17.09 18.15
N HIS A 29 41.02 17.56 18.98
CA HIS A 29 42.00 16.71 19.63
C HIS A 29 41.34 15.81 20.70
N PHE A 30 40.33 16.31 21.41
CA PHE A 30 39.55 15.54 22.37
C PHE A 30 38.69 14.47 21.66
N GLN A 31 38.11 14.78 20.50
CA GLN A 31 37.41 13.78 19.68
C GLN A 31 38.36 12.74 19.08
N TYR A 32 39.58 13.11 18.72
CA TYR A 32 40.59 12.18 18.21
C TYR A 32 41.11 11.23 19.31
N ILE A 33 41.31 11.73 20.53
CA ILE A 33 41.72 10.90 21.68
C ILE A 33 40.57 9.97 22.10
N PHE A 34 39.32 10.45 22.13
CA PHE A 34 38.16 9.58 22.41
C PHE A 34 37.85 8.56 21.32
N CYS A 35 38.31 8.76 20.07
CA CYS A 35 38.15 7.78 18.99
C CYS A 35 39.29 6.75 18.91
N SER A 36 40.45 6.99 19.54
CA SER A 36 41.62 6.10 19.42
C SER A 36 41.79 5.09 20.56
N ASP A 37 41.06 5.23 21.66
CA ASP A 37 41.08 4.30 22.81
C ASP A 37 39.95 3.25 22.80
N PHE A 38 39.22 3.08 21.69
CA PHE A 38 38.36 1.90 21.52
C PHE A 38 39.19 0.75 20.92
N GLU A 39 40.19 0.30 21.67
CA GLU A 39 40.76 -1.03 21.50
C GLU A 39 39.61 -2.03 21.45
N HIS A 40 39.60 -2.83 20.38
CA HIS A 40 38.75 -3.99 20.21
C HIS A 40 38.97 -4.97 21.36
N ASN A 41 38.24 -4.77 22.46
CA ASN A 41 37.71 -5.92 23.17
C ASN A 41 36.81 -6.64 22.17
N VAL A 42 37.36 -7.67 21.52
CA VAL A 42 36.60 -8.73 20.88
C VAL A 42 35.80 -9.39 22.00
N PHE A 43 34.70 -8.73 22.40
CA PHE A 43 33.59 -9.43 23.00
C PHE A 43 33.20 -10.45 21.94
N LEU A 44 33.42 -11.73 22.23
CA LEU A 44 32.79 -12.79 21.45
C LEU A 44 31.30 -12.46 21.45
N GLU A 45 30.81 -12.00 20.29
CA GLU A 45 29.39 -11.77 20.13
C GLU A 45 28.69 -13.11 20.40
N PRO A 46 27.62 -13.12 21.18
CA PRO A 46 26.85 -14.33 21.37
C PRO A 46 26.36 -14.83 20.01
N TYR A 47 26.63 -16.09 19.68
CA TYR A 47 26.26 -16.66 18.39
C TYR A 47 24.99 -17.51 18.51
N LEU A 48 23.97 -17.10 17.76
CA LEU A 48 22.69 -17.79 17.66
C LEU A 48 22.80 -18.99 16.69
N CYS A 49 22.42 -20.19 17.16
CA CYS A 49 22.56 -21.44 16.40
C CYS A 49 23.99 -21.60 15.85
N GLU A 50 25.01 -21.74 16.71
CA GLU A 50 26.43 -21.82 16.32
C GLU A 50 26.93 -23.26 16.02
N ASN A 51 26.05 -24.14 15.54
CA ASN A 51 26.50 -25.49 15.16
C ASN A 51 27.08 -25.47 13.72
N HIS A 52 28.41 -25.48 13.58
CA HIS A 52 29.11 -25.47 12.28
C HIS A 52 29.13 -26.82 11.55
N THR A 53 28.30 -27.79 11.95
CA THR A 53 28.10 -29.03 11.19
C THR A 53 27.73 -28.71 9.74
N THR A 54 28.51 -29.26 8.82
CA THR A 54 28.37 -29.04 7.37
C THR A 54 27.56 -30.14 6.67
N SER A 55 27.37 -31.29 7.32
CA SER A 55 26.58 -32.42 6.81
C SER A 55 25.47 -32.82 7.77
N CYS A 56 24.30 -33.09 7.20
CA CYS A 56 23.13 -33.67 7.86
C CYS A 56 22.79 -35.07 7.33
N ALA A 57 23.71 -35.68 6.58
CA ALA A 57 23.48 -36.96 5.91
C ALA A 57 23.00 -38.05 6.87
N HIS A 58 23.61 -38.12 8.06
CA HIS A 58 23.31 -39.09 9.12
C HIS A 58 21.86 -39.09 9.62
N GLN A 59 21.13 -37.97 9.47
CA GLN A 59 19.73 -37.87 9.92
C GLN A 59 18.74 -38.25 8.83
N VAL A 60 19.13 -38.07 7.57
CA VAL A 60 18.23 -38.19 6.42
C VAL A 60 18.35 -39.55 5.74
N ALA A 61 19.49 -40.25 5.89
CA ALA A 61 19.65 -41.65 5.45
C ALA A 61 20.75 -42.37 6.22
N SER A 62 20.54 -43.66 6.50
CA SER A 62 21.48 -44.52 7.22
C SER A 62 22.64 -45.06 6.37
N ASN A 63 22.60 -44.95 5.03
CA ASN A 63 23.48 -45.68 4.11
C ASN A 63 24.02 -44.88 2.89
N ASP A 64 23.92 -43.54 2.89
CA ASP A 64 24.36 -42.73 1.75
C ASP A 64 25.63 -41.91 2.06
N SER A 65 26.33 -41.46 1.01
CA SER A 65 27.52 -40.60 1.09
C SER A 65 27.28 -39.30 1.85
N ASP A 66 28.32 -38.73 2.47
CA ASP A 66 28.26 -37.49 3.27
C ASP A 66 27.62 -36.29 2.54
N ASP A 67 27.58 -36.31 1.21
CA ASP A 67 26.96 -35.29 0.35
C ASP A 67 25.42 -35.38 0.25
N ALA A 68 24.80 -36.32 0.95
CA ALA A 68 23.35 -36.53 0.93
C ALA A 68 22.52 -35.34 1.45
N CYS A 69 23.09 -34.57 2.37
CA CYS A 69 22.43 -33.42 2.98
C CYS A 69 23.52 -32.46 3.45
N ARG A 70 23.51 -31.24 2.91
CA ARG A 70 24.53 -30.22 3.19
C ARG A 70 23.91 -29.04 3.94
N ILE A 71 24.63 -28.57 4.95
CA ILE A 71 24.29 -27.35 5.69
C ILE A 71 25.37 -26.32 5.37
N THR A 72 24.95 -25.15 4.92
CA THR A 72 25.82 -24.00 4.69
C THR A 72 25.43 -22.89 5.66
N TYR A 73 26.41 -22.41 6.42
CA TYR A 73 26.24 -21.26 7.30
C TYR A 73 26.59 -19.98 6.56
N TYR A 74 25.76 -18.94 6.73
CA TYR A 74 26.03 -17.62 6.19
C TYR A 74 26.32 -16.64 7.33
N PRO A 75 27.46 -15.93 7.29
CA PRO A 75 27.74 -14.86 8.24
C PRO A 75 26.64 -13.79 8.24
N ARG A 76 26.44 -13.17 9.40
CA ARG A 76 25.44 -12.11 9.61
C ARG A 76 25.48 -11.00 8.55
N ASP A 77 26.67 -10.58 8.17
CA ASP A 77 26.87 -9.46 7.24
C ASP A 77 26.90 -9.88 5.77
N SER A 78 26.70 -11.16 5.48
CA SER A 78 26.67 -11.65 4.10
C SER A 78 25.40 -11.18 3.38
N GLU A 79 25.52 -10.93 2.07
CA GLU A 79 24.37 -10.59 1.21
C GLU A 79 23.28 -11.67 1.27
N ALA A 80 23.67 -12.94 1.35
CA ALA A 80 22.74 -14.06 1.49
C ALA A 80 21.86 -13.93 2.74
N CYS A 81 22.43 -13.45 3.86
CA CYS A 81 21.72 -13.28 5.13
C CYS A 81 20.94 -11.96 5.20
N GLN A 82 21.55 -10.88 4.71
CA GLN A 82 21.02 -9.51 4.67
C GLN A 82 19.99 -9.27 3.55
N SER A 83 19.83 -10.24 2.64
CA SER A 83 18.85 -10.17 1.56
C SER A 83 17.46 -9.78 2.07
N SER A 84 16.65 -9.13 1.22
CA SER A 84 15.30 -8.67 1.57
C SER A 84 14.39 -9.79 2.09
N GLU A 85 13.19 -9.47 2.59
CA GLU A 85 12.25 -10.47 3.10
C GLU A 85 12.08 -11.66 2.13
N PHE A 86 12.10 -12.89 2.65
CA PHE A 86 11.89 -14.06 1.79
C PHE A 86 10.50 -13.98 1.16
N LYS A 87 10.47 -13.95 -0.17
CA LYS A 87 9.25 -13.91 -0.98
C LYS A 87 9.06 -15.28 -1.65
N GLY A 88 7.86 -15.80 -1.55
CA GLY A 88 7.44 -17.07 -2.14
C GLY A 88 5.96 -17.25 -1.88
N ASP A 89 5.35 -18.21 -2.57
CA ASP A 89 3.95 -18.52 -2.33
C ASP A 89 3.78 -19.12 -0.92
N SER A 90 2.63 -18.90 -0.30
CA SER A 90 2.33 -19.60 0.94
C SER A 90 2.02 -21.07 0.65
N ASP A 91 2.45 -21.96 1.55
CA ASP A 91 2.03 -23.36 1.56
C ASP A 91 1.19 -23.59 2.81
N MET A 92 -0.13 -23.61 2.59
CA MET A 92 -1.11 -23.72 3.65
C MET A 92 -1.15 -25.11 4.26
N GLU A 93 -0.90 -26.14 3.47
CA GLU A 93 -1.11 -27.53 3.89
C GLU A 93 0.19 -28.19 4.33
N GLU A 94 1.30 -27.44 4.33
CA GLU A 94 2.64 -27.94 4.62
C GLU A 94 3.01 -29.09 3.67
N GLU A 95 2.58 -28.98 2.41
CA GLU A 95 2.73 -30.01 1.39
C GLU A 95 4.19 -30.32 1.09
N ILE A 96 5.06 -29.31 1.14
CA ILE A 96 6.49 -29.45 0.84
C ILE A 96 7.33 -29.87 2.05
N GLY A 97 6.71 -29.96 3.22
CA GLY A 97 7.33 -30.37 4.48
C GLY A 97 6.74 -29.65 5.68
N LYS A 98 6.73 -30.34 6.82
CA LYS A 98 6.20 -29.82 8.08
C LYS A 98 7.33 -29.33 8.97
N LEU A 99 7.18 -28.12 9.50
CA LEU A 99 8.09 -27.55 10.48
C LEU A 99 7.48 -27.57 11.87
N LYS A 100 8.22 -28.15 12.81
CA LYS A 100 7.94 -28.11 14.24
C LYS A 100 9.06 -27.34 14.93
N ILE A 101 8.71 -26.27 15.63
CA ILE A 101 9.62 -25.50 16.47
C ILE A 101 9.24 -25.80 17.91
N THR A 102 10.13 -26.46 18.64
CA THR A 102 9.98 -26.71 20.07
C THR A 102 11.10 -26.09 20.84
N SER A 103 10.84 -25.78 22.10
CA SER A 103 11.80 -25.20 23.02
C SER A 103 12.11 -26.17 24.15
N TYR A 104 13.36 -26.19 24.57
CA TYR A 104 13.86 -26.98 25.69
C TYR A 104 14.88 -26.16 26.48
N LEU A 105 15.30 -26.68 27.62
CA LEU A 105 16.34 -26.06 28.44
C LEU A 105 17.58 -26.93 28.45
N ILE A 106 18.73 -26.28 28.38
CA ILE A 106 20.03 -26.87 28.63
C ILE A 106 20.42 -26.46 30.04
N THR A 107 20.70 -27.45 30.87
CA THR A 107 21.00 -27.27 32.30
C THR A 107 22.47 -27.56 32.63
N ASP A 108 23.19 -28.17 31.71
CA ASP A 108 24.61 -28.50 31.83
C ASP A 108 25.45 -27.40 31.16
N THR A 109 25.48 -26.24 31.82
CA THR A 109 26.26 -25.08 31.39
C THR A 109 27.30 -24.77 32.46
N ASP A 110 28.45 -24.22 32.07
CA ASP A 110 29.54 -23.91 33.01
C ASP A 110 29.10 -23.00 34.17
N ASP A 111 28.10 -22.13 33.93
CA ASP A 111 27.53 -21.22 34.92
C ASP A 111 26.40 -21.84 35.77
N GLY A 112 26.05 -23.12 35.54
CA GLY A 112 24.96 -23.84 36.22
C GLY A 112 23.56 -23.26 35.98
N LEU A 113 23.43 -22.35 35.00
CA LEU A 113 22.22 -21.59 34.76
C LEU A 113 21.53 -22.04 33.47
N PRO A 114 20.21 -22.24 33.51
CA PRO A 114 19.45 -22.82 32.42
C PRO A 114 19.42 -21.88 31.22
N ILE A 115 19.83 -22.38 30.06
CA ILE A 115 19.80 -21.63 28.80
C ILE A 115 18.68 -22.20 27.92
N PRO A 116 17.78 -21.38 27.37
CA PRO A 116 16.79 -21.86 26.41
C PRO A 116 17.46 -22.29 25.11
N ALA A 117 16.96 -23.36 24.52
CA ALA A 117 17.36 -23.80 23.20
C ALA A 117 16.12 -24.20 22.42
N PHE A 118 16.24 -24.24 21.09
CA PHE A 118 15.15 -24.63 20.21
C PHE A 118 15.57 -25.76 19.30
N ASN A 119 14.64 -26.68 19.10
CA ASN A 119 14.77 -27.72 18.10
C ASN A 119 13.86 -27.36 16.93
N LEU A 120 14.47 -27.21 15.75
CA LEU A 120 13.77 -27.11 14.48
C LEU A 120 13.70 -28.50 13.85
N SER A 121 12.53 -29.10 13.87
CA SER A 121 12.31 -30.41 13.26
C SER A 121 11.54 -30.24 11.95
N PHE A 122 12.20 -30.51 10.84
CA PHE A 122 11.59 -30.63 9.53
C PHE A 122 11.23 -32.10 9.30
N THR A 123 10.00 -32.38 8.90
CA THR A 123 9.50 -33.74 8.63
C THR A 123 8.75 -33.78 7.31
N ASN A 124 8.65 -34.95 6.69
CA ASN A 124 8.04 -35.15 5.38
C ASN A 124 8.62 -34.20 4.32
N ILE A 125 9.95 -34.06 4.32
CA ILE A 125 10.65 -33.08 3.49
C ILE A 125 10.52 -33.46 2.01
N LYS A 126 9.96 -32.55 1.20
CA LYS A 126 9.88 -32.68 -0.27
C LYS A 126 10.62 -31.57 -1.01
N TRP A 127 11.23 -30.63 -0.29
CA TRP A 127 12.06 -29.58 -0.87
C TRP A 127 13.49 -30.06 -1.12
N SER A 128 14.14 -29.55 -2.16
CA SER A 128 15.56 -29.80 -2.45
C SER A 128 16.47 -28.78 -1.80
N ARG A 129 15.97 -27.57 -1.55
CA ARG A 129 16.73 -26.50 -0.90
C ARG A 129 15.85 -25.72 0.07
N ALA A 130 16.33 -25.45 1.27
CA ALA A 130 15.67 -24.54 2.21
C ALA A 130 16.66 -23.53 2.77
N ARG A 131 16.33 -22.24 2.71
CA ARG A 131 17.07 -21.18 3.41
C ARG A 131 16.29 -20.76 4.63
N ILE A 132 16.96 -20.70 5.76
CA ILE A 132 16.37 -20.34 7.05
C ILE A 132 17.09 -19.14 7.63
N ARG A 133 16.37 -18.30 8.37
CA ARG A 133 16.97 -17.25 9.18
C ARG A 133 16.16 -16.86 10.40
N PHE A 134 16.86 -16.37 11.41
CA PHE A 134 16.28 -15.74 12.58
C PHE A 134 16.48 -14.23 12.51
N VAL A 135 15.40 -13.49 12.74
CA VAL A 135 15.38 -12.03 12.71
C VAL A 135 14.83 -11.53 14.03
N ARG A 136 15.62 -10.75 14.76
CA ARG A 136 15.16 -10.11 15.99
C ARG A 136 14.23 -8.95 15.65
N LYS A 137 13.07 -8.88 16.29
CA LYS A 137 12.15 -7.74 16.17
C LYS A 137 12.34 -6.82 17.36
N SER A 138 12.65 -5.54 17.09
CA SER A 138 12.65 -4.52 18.12
C SER A 138 11.22 -4.10 18.48
N VAL A 139 10.97 -3.88 19.76
CA VAL A 139 9.67 -3.47 20.32
C VAL A 139 9.68 -1.98 20.71
N THR A 140 10.79 -1.26 20.55
CA THR A 140 10.84 0.18 20.86
C THR A 140 10.01 0.97 19.84
N LYS A 141 8.89 1.54 20.31
CA LYS A 141 7.95 2.38 19.54
C LYS A 141 8.60 3.55 18.78
N ASN A 142 9.86 3.89 19.08
CA ASN A 142 10.55 5.08 18.58
C ASN A 142 11.81 4.79 17.76
N GLU A 143 12.23 3.53 17.61
CA GLU A 143 13.38 3.17 16.77
C GLU A 143 12.94 2.19 15.69
N VAL A 144 12.87 2.70 14.46
CA VAL A 144 12.79 1.87 13.26
C VAL A 144 14.17 1.24 13.06
N MET A 145 14.52 0.27 13.90
CA MET A 145 15.70 -0.54 13.65
C MET A 145 15.36 -1.51 12.51
N THR A 146 16.18 -1.49 11.47
CA THR A 146 16.08 -2.45 10.37
C THR A 146 16.09 -3.87 10.95
N PRO A 147 15.25 -4.79 10.44
CA PRO A 147 15.28 -6.18 10.88
C PRO A 147 16.69 -6.73 10.65
N LEU A 148 17.43 -6.95 11.73
CA LEU A 148 18.78 -7.49 11.67
C LEU A 148 18.67 -9.02 11.74
N PRO A 149 18.99 -9.74 10.65
CA PRO A 149 19.11 -11.19 10.73
C PRO A 149 20.29 -11.51 11.66
N GLU A 150 20.11 -12.46 12.56
CA GLU A 150 21.14 -12.85 13.54
C GLU A 150 21.75 -14.21 13.21
N ALA A 151 21.02 -15.09 12.53
CA ALA A 151 21.52 -16.39 12.09
C ALA A 151 20.87 -16.79 10.77
N CYS A 152 21.69 -17.24 9.81
CA CYS A 152 21.24 -17.64 8.48
C CYS A 152 21.91 -18.95 8.05
N ARG A 153 21.11 -19.88 7.51
CA ARG A 153 21.61 -21.17 7.01
C ARG A 153 20.89 -21.57 5.73
N GLU A 154 21.57 -22.32 4.89
CA GLU A 154 20.98 -23.03 3.75
C GLU A 154 21.16 -24.53 3.95
N LEU A 155 20.08 -25.25 3.64
CA LEU A 155 19.95 -26.69 3.72
C LEU A 155 19.75 -27.16 2.28
N GLU A 156 20.60 -28.08 1.83
CA GLU A 156 20.54 -28.62 0.48
C GLU A 156 20.43 -30.14 0.54
N MET A 157 19.45 -30.67 -0.17
CA MET A 157 19.17 -32.09 -0.36
C MET A 157 19.29 -32.38 -1.86
N PRO A 158 20.49 -32.78 -2.34
CA PRO A 158 20.77 -32.89 -3.78
C PRO A 158 19.98 -34.00 -4.48
N ARG A 159 19.44 -34.97 -3.72
CA ARG A 159 18.67 -36.10 -4.24
C ARG A 159 17.28 -36.09 -3.64
N GLN A 160 16.26 -36.23 -4.50
CA GLN A 160 14.88 -36.38 -4.10
C GLN A 160 14.72 -37.73 -3.39
N ARG A 161 14.44 -37.67 -2.07
CA ARG A 161 14.31 -38.86 -1.22
C ARG A 161 12.85 -39.14 -0.85
N SER A 162 12.63 -40.37 -0.38
CA SER A 162 11.36 -40.89 0.10
C SER A 162 10.63 -39.94 1.06
N GLU A 163 9.31 -40.03 1.08
CA GLU A 163 8.38 -39.16 1.84
C GLU A 163 8.61 -39.09 3.36
N SER A 164 9.55 -39.86 3.91
CA SER A 164 9.85 -39.97 5.34
C SER A 164 11.11 -39.23 5.79
N ALA A 165 11.73 -38.39 4.94
CA ALA A 165 12.90 -37.62 5.33
C ALA A 165 12.59 -36.65 6.48
N SER A 166 13.40 -36.73 7.54
CA SER A 166 13.35 -35.83 8.71
C SER A 166 14.72 -35.22 8.98
N LEU A 167 14.74 -33.94 9.35
CA LEU A 167 15.93 -33.20 9.71
C LEU A 167 15.68 -32.45 11.01
N TYR A 168 16.61 -32.57 11.94
CA TYR A 168 16.59 -31.95 13.26
C TYR A 168 17.78 -31.00 13.39
N LEU A 169 17.48 -29.73 13.67
CA LEU A 169 18.49 -28.71 13.92
C LEU A 169 18.32 -28.20 15.34
N ASP A 170 19.31 -28.52 16.17
CA ASP A 170 19.42 -27.96 17.50
C ASP A 170 20.08 -26.59 17.42
N CYS A 171 19.29 -25.59 17.78
CA CYS A 171 19.66 -24.19 17.83
C CYS A 171 19.91 -23.81 19.28
N LEU A 172 21.20 -23.72 19.63
CA LEU A 172 21.67 -23.19 20.90
C LEU A 172 21.59 -21.67 20.90
N TRP A 173 21.07 -21.09 21.99
CA TRP A 173 20.97 -19.66 22.18
C TRP A 173 21.91 -19.29 23.32
N SER A 174 23.19 -19.17 22.96
CA SER A 174 24.34 -19.09 23.87
C SER A 174 24.30 -17.94 24.87
N ASP A 175 23.40 -16.97 24.70
CA ASP A 175 23.29 -15.79 25.55
C ASP A 175 21.87 -15.52 26.06
N ARG A 176 21.82 -15.05 27.31
CA ARG A 176 20.62 -14.59 27.98
C ARG A 176 20.09 -13.28 27.43
N THR A 177 20.91 -12.49 26.72
CA THR A 177 20.46 -11.25 26.06
C THR A 177 19.32 -11.48 25.07
N TYR A 178 19.16 -12.70 24.57
CA TYR A 178 18.05 -13.06 23.69
C TYR A 178 16.72 -13.30 24.42
N GLN A 179 16.75 -13.65 25.70
CA GLN A 179 15.54 -14.01 26.46
C GLN A 179 14.54 -12.86 26.52
N GLY A 180 13.25 -13.17 26.42
CA GLY A 180 12.17 -12.18 26.44
C GLY A 180 11.99 -11.37 25.16
N HIS A 181 12.89 -11.46 24.19
CA HIS A 181 12.77 -10.76 22.92
C HIS A 181 11.89 -11.54 21.93
N ILE A 182 11.32 -10.79 20.97
CA ILE A 182 10.54 -11.36 19.88
C ILE A 182 11.48 -11.70 18.73
N TYR A 183 11.38 -12.94 18.26
CA TYR A 183 12.08 -13.39 17.08
C TYR A 183 11.09 -13.80 16.00
N GLN A 184 11.44 -13.46 14.77
CA GLN A 184 10.81 -13.99 13.57
C GLN A 184 11.73 -15.02 12.95
N PHE A 185 11.29 -16.27 12.90
CA PHE A 185 11.91 -17.31 12.09
C PHE A 185 11.30 -17.27 10.68
N GLN A 186 12.14 -17.09 9.68
CA GLN A 186 11.74 -17.09 8.28
C GLN A 186 12.41 -18.28 7.58
N TYR A 187 11.66 -19.00 6.76
CA TYR A 187 12.28 -19.94 5.84
C TYR A 187 11.65 -19.91 4.46
N ILE A 188 12.47 -20.14 3.44
CA ILE A 188 12.03 -20.34 2.07
C ILE A 188 12.50 -21.71 1.61
N ALA A 189 11.55 -22.55 1.20
CA ALA A 189 11.82 -23.90 0.75
C ALA A 189 11.47 -24.02 -0.73
N THR A 190 12.38 -24.59 -1.51
CA THR A 190 12.29 -24.72 -2.96
C THR A 190 12.17 -26.21 -3.29
N PRO A 191 11.03 -26.65 -3.86
CA PRO A 191 10.89 -28.01 -4.37
C PRO A 191 11.81 -28.23 -5.59
N PRO A 192 12.13 -29.49 -5.94
CA PRO A 192 12.92 -29.79 -7.13
C PRO A 192 12.35 -29.16 -8.42
N ASP A 193 11.03 -29.25 -8.60
CA ASP A 193 10.33 -28.91 -9.85
C ASP A 193 9.19 -27.88 -9.65
N GLY A 194 9.36 -26.86 -8.82
CA GLY A 194 8.27 -25.91 -8.57
C GLY A 194 8.68 -24.59 -7.93
N PRO A 195 7.70 -23.68 -7.71
CA PRO A 195 7.96 -22.38 -7.11
C PRO A 195 8.35 -22.53 -5.64
N SER A 196 9.24 -21.64 -5.19
CA SER A 196 9.63 -21.56 -3.79
C SER A 196 8.45 -21.12 -2.90
N ARG A 197 8.34 -21.75 -1.73
CA ARG A 197 7.34 -21.41 -0.71
C ARG A 197 7.99 -20.71 0.47
N ALA A 198 7.39 -19.64 0.95
CA ALA A 198 7.91 -18.83 2.04
C ALA A 198 7.05 -18.95 3.30
N PHE A 199 7.72 -19.09 4.44
CA PHE A 199 7.09 -19.26 5.74
C PHE A 199 7.68 -18.30 6.77
N LYS A 200 6.82 -17.87 7.69
CA LYS A 200 7.11 -16.84 8.68
C LYS A 200 6.46 -17.22 10.01
N TYR A 201 7.29 -17.35 11.05
CA TYR A 201 6.88 -17.70 12.40
C TYR A 201 7.37 -16.64 13.36
N ALA A 202 6.56 -16.27 14.34
CA ALA A 202 6.93 -15.32 15.39
C ALA A 202 6.77 -15.96 16.77
N PHE A 203 7.74 -15.79 17.65
CA PHE A 203 7.69 -16.29 19.02
C PHE A 203 8.50 -15.43 19.98
N PHE A 204 8.20 -15.53 21.28
CA PHE A 204 9.06 -15.01 22.33
C PHE A 204 10.10 -16.05 22.71
N VAL A 205 11.33 -15.61 22.93
CA VAL A 205 12.36 -16.46 23.53
C VAL A 205 12.03 -16.65 25.01
N PRO A 206 11.81 -17.88 25.48
CA PRO A 206 11.40 -18.10 26.86
C PRO A 206 12.54 -17.72 27.81
N ASN A 207 12.17 -17.23 29.00
CA ASN A 207 13.14 -17.04 30.07
C ASN A 207 13.55 -18.42 30.62
N GLY A 208 14.85 -18.71 30.64
CA GLY A 208 15.39 -20.00 31.08
C GLY A 208 15.00 -20.35 32.52
N LEU A 209 14.91 -19.35 33.39
CA LEU A 209 14.57 -19.51 34.81
C LEU A 209 13.10 -19.88 35.03
N GLN A 210 12.20 -19.41 34.17
CA GLN A 210 10.75 -19.65 34.29
C GLN A 210 10.31 -21.03 33.77
N ARG A 211 11.27 -21.86 33.33
CA ARG A 211 10.98 -23.20 32.79
C ARG A 211 11.83 -24.29 33.41
N THR A 212 12.61 -23.98 34.45
CA THR A 212 13.48 -24.96 35.12
C THR A 212 12.68 -26.07 35.77
N LEU A 213 13.40 -27.12 36.18
CA LEU A 213 12.78 -28.24 36.85
C LEU A 213 12.15 -27.87 38.21
N THR A 214 12.45 -26.70 38.77
CA THR A 214 11.96 -26.28 40.10
C THR A 214 10.76 -25.32 40.06
N VAL A 215 10.38 -24.80 38.89
CA VAL A 215 9.30 -23.82 38.77
C VAL A 215 7.94 -24.45 39.13
N PRO A 216 7.16 -23.84 40.03
CA PRO A 216 5.82 -24.31 40.35
C PRO A 216 4.91 -24.16 39.13
N MET A 217 3.91 -25.04 39.03
CA MET A 217 3.01 -25.08 37.87
C MET A 217 2.30 -23.74 37.61
N ALA A 218 1.92 -23.02 38.67
CA ALA A 218 1.26 -21.73 38.57
C ALA A 218 2.11 -20.66 37.86
N GLU A 219 3.44 -20.76 37.90
CA GLU A 219 4.38 -19.81 37.29
C GLU A 219 4.90 -20.26 35.92
N TYR A 220 4.56 -21.48 35.49
CA TYR A 220 5.08 -22.04 34.24
C TYR A 220 4.51 -21.33 33.01
N GLN A 221 5.39 -20.78 32.18
CA GLN A 221 5.01 -20.16 30.90
C GLN A 221 5.11 -21.16 29.74
N LEU A 222 4.04 -21.22 28.95
CA LEU A 222 3.95 -22.05 27.76
C LEU A 222 4.71 -21.42 26.60
N PHE A 223 5.40 -22.26 25.83
CA PHE A 223 6.04 -21.81 24.59
C PHE A 223 5.04 -21.82 23.44
N MET A 224 4.97 -20.69 22.74
CA MET A 224 3.99 -20.43 21.69
C MET A 224 4.66 -19.82 20.47
N VAL A 225 4.30 -20.35 19.31
CA VAL A 225 4.78 -19.91 18.00
C VAL A 225 3.58 -19.54 17.15
N VAL A 226 3.59 -18.33 16.59
CA VAL A 226 2.53 -17.85 15.70
C VAL A 226 3.00 -17.97 14.26
N ASP A 227 2.27 -18.73 13.46
CA ASP A 227 2.39 -18.79 12.02
C ASP A 227 1.69 -17.59 11.38
N VAL A 228 2.47 -16.82 10.61
CA VAL A 228 1.99 -15.69 9.82
C VAL A 228 2.38 -15.83 8.34
N SER A 229 2.69 -17.05 7.91
CA SER A 229 3.11 -17.36 6.53
C SER A 229 2.02 -17.03 5.51
N SER A 230 0.76 -17.13 5.91
CA SER A 230 -0.38 -17.22 5.01
C SER A 230 -1.57 -16.36 5.44
N LEU A 231 -1.32 -15.08 5.71
CA LEU A 231 -2.40 -14.12 5.99
C LEU A 231 -3.47 -14.19 4.89
N PRO A 232 -4.76 -14.24 5.24
CA PRO A 232 -5.35 -13.83 6.52
C PRO A 232 -5.45 -14.95 7.58
N LEU A 233 -5.02 -16.17 7.26
CA LEU A 233 -5.01 -17.29 8.20
C LEU A 233 -3.79 -17.20 9.11
N ILE A 234 -4.05 -17.06 10.41
CA ILE A 234 -3.03 -17.10 11.45
C ILE A 234 -3.17 -18.40 12.23
N ARG A 235 -2.04 -19.01 12.61
CA ARG A 235 -2.04 -20.27 13.37
C ARG A 235 -1.19 -20.15 14.62
N LEU A 236 -1.75 -20.52 15.76
CA LEU A 236 -0.99 -20.73 16.98
C LEU A 236 -0.50 -22.17 17.02
N ARG A 237 0.80 -22.37 17.19
CA ARG A 237 1.43 -23.63 17.58
C ARG A 237 1.82 -23.52 19.06
N LEU A 238 1.14 -24.29 19.90
CA LEU A 238 1.31 -24.30 21.35
C LEU A 238 2.06 -25.58 21.76
N GLN A 239 3.26 -25.44 22.31
CA GLN A 239 3.96 -26.57 22.92
C GLN A 239 3.31 -26.92 24.26
N VAL A 240 2.97 -28.19 24.46
CA VAL A 240 2.33 -28.65 25.71
C VAL A 240 3.26 -28.49 26.91
N ALA A 241 2.67 -28.40 28.09
CA ALA A 241 3.43 -28.35 29.33
C ALA A 241 4.09 -29.72 29.62
N PRO A 242 5.24 -29.76 30.31
CA PRO A 242 5.90 -31.01 30.67
C PRO A 242 4.99 -31.96 31.46
N PRO A 243 5.08 -33.29 31.25
CA PRO A 243 4.18 -34.30 31.83
C PRO A 243 4.05 -34.23 33.36
N ARG A 244 5.08 -33.79 34.07
CA ARG A 244 5.11 -33.62 35.54
C ARG A 244 4.00 -32.73 36.10
N TYR A 245 3.48 -31.80 35.29
CA TYR A 245 2.41 -30.90 35.73
C TYR A 245 1.02 -31.49 35.49
N ASN A 246 0.92 -32.62 34.78
CA ASN A 246 -0.33 -33.31 34.48
C ASN A 246 -1.43 -32.40 33.91
N ILE A 247 -1.05 -31.42 33.09
CA ILE A 247 -1.99 -30.51 32.43
C ILE A 247 -2.51 -31.21 31.18
N THR A 248 -3.82 -31.42 31.14
CA THR A 248 -4.49 -32.05 29.98
C THR A 248 -5.33 -31.06 29.17
N ARG A 249 -5.57 -29.85 29.69
CA ARG A 249 -6.47 -28.87 29.10
C ARG A 249 -5.86 -27.47 29.04
N TYR A 250 -6.08 -26.78 27.94
CA TYR A 250 -5.59 -25.42 27.72
C TYR A 250 -6.71 -24.54 27.16
N ARG A 251 -6.95 -23.38 27.77
CA ARG A 251 -7.82 -22.35 27.21
C ARG A 251 -6.99 -21.45 26.32
N VAL A 252 -7.26 -21.45 25.02
CA VAL A 252 -6.64 -20.55 24.05
C VAL A 252 -7.64 -19.48 23.67
N GLN A 253 -7.23 -18.22 23.74
CA GLN A 253 -8.03 -17.07 23.33
C GLN A 253 -7.24 -16.19 22.38
N LEU A 254 -7.87 -15.77 21.30
CA LEU A 254 -7.35 -14.78 20.37
C LEU A 254 -8.05 -13.45 20.65
N TRP A 255 -7.23 -12.45 20.98
CA TRP A 255 -7.66 -11.08 21.18
C TRP A 255 -7.41 -10.27 19.92
N ARG A 256 -8.33 -9.36 19.63
CA ARG A 256 -8.16 -8.33 18.61
C ARG A 256 -8.27 -6.97 19.27
N SER A 257 -7.34 -6.08 18.98
CA SER A 257 -7.39 -4.67 19.37
C SER A 257 -7.34 -3.76 18.14
N SER A 258 -7.92 -2.58 18.28
CA SER A 258 -7.77 -1.52 17.28
C SER A 258 -6.33 -1.01 17.26
N ARG A 259 -5.90 -0.44 16.13
CA ARG A 259 -4.58 0.20 16.00
C ARG A 259 -4.48 1.51 16.79
N GLN A 260 -5.62 2.08 17.20
CA GLN A 260 -5.65 3.29 18.01
C GLN A 260 -5.15 3.00 19.43
N PRO A 261 -4.37 3.92 20.04
CA PRO A 261 -3.74 3.72 21.35
C PRO A 261 -4.74 3.47 22.49
N ASP A 262 -6.00 3.91 22.36
CA ASP A 262 -7.09 3.67 23.33
C ASP A 262 -8.07 2.58 22.87
N GLY A 263 -7.63 1.74 21.94
CA GLY A 263 -8.47 0.70 21.35
C GLY A 263 -8.83 -0.38 22.37
N ASN A 264 -10.12 -0.53 22.66
CA ASN A 264 -10.61 -1.70 23.40
C ASN A 264 -10.13 -2.99 22.73
N SER A 265 -9.69 -3.95 23.54
CA SER A 265 -9.39 -5.30 23.07
C SER A 265 -10.58 -6.21 23.38
N TRP A 266 -10.90 -7.11 22.46
CA TRP A 266 -11.97 -8.09 22.65
C TRP A 266 -11.56 -9.46 22.10
N VAL A 267 -12.16 -10.50 22.66
CA VAL A 267 -11.92 -11.89 22.23
C VAL A 267 -12.67 -12.14 20.93
N VAL A 268 -11.94 -12.53 19.88
CA VAL A 268 -12.51 -12.91 18.57
C VAL A 268 -12.59 -14.41 18.37
N HIS A 269 -11.80 -15.18 19.12
CA HIS A 269 -11.84 -16.63 19.11
C HIS A 269 -11.45 -17.19 20.48
N SER A 270 -12.13 -18.24 20.92
CA SER A 270 -11.83 -18.93 22.17
C SER A 270 -12.07 -20.41 22.00
N GLN A 271 -11.07 -21.22 22.32
CA GLN A 271 -11.11 -22.67 22.19
C GLN A 271 -10.48 -23.32 23.42
N ILE A 272 -11.03 -24.46 23.85
CA ILE A 272 -10.38 -25.33 24.82
C ILE A 272 -9.74 -26.48 24.07
N LEU A 273 -8.44 -26.63 24.24
CA LEU A 273 -7.67 -27.75 23.71
C LEU A 273 -7.55 -28.83 24.78
N THR A 274 -7.62 -30.08 24.36
CA THR A 274 -7.50 -31.26 25.22
C THR A 274 -6.36 -32.13 24.72
N THR A 275 -5.64 -32.74 25.65
CA THR A 275 -4.53 -33.65 25.40
C THR A 275 -4.69 -34.89 26.26
N PRO A 276 -4.25 -36.07 25.77
CA PRO A 276 -4.17 -37.25 26.60
C PRO A 276 -3.28 -37.02 27.84
N PRO A 277 -3.53 -37.72 28.96
CA PRO A 277 -2.58 -37.76 30.07
C PRO A 277 -1.20 -38.24 29.60
N HIS A 278 -0.13 -37.73 30.22
CA HIS A 278 1.25 -38.10 29.89
C HIS A 278 1.68 -37.84 28.43
N THR A 279 1.05 -36.86 27.77
CA THR A 279 1.45 -36.41 26.44
C THR A 279 2.93 -35.98 26.44
N PRO A 280 3.75 -36.41 25.45
CA PRO A 280 5.15 -36.02 25.36
C PRO A 280 5.38 -34.50 25.36
N PRO A 281 6.44 -33.99 26.01
CA PRO A 281 6.67 -32.55 26.19
C PRO A 281 6.97 -31.78 24.89
N ASP A 282 7.34 -32.50 23.83
CA ASP A 282 7.56 -31.96 22.50
C ASP A 282 6.25 -31.90 21.70
N THR A 283 5.11 -32.37 22.21
CA THR A 283 3.83 -32.31 21.48
C THR A 283 3.41 -30.85 21.26
N VAL A 284 2.94 -30.56 20.06
CA VAL A 284 2.49 -29.22 19.65
C VAL A 284 1.03 -29.29 19.22
N LEU A 285 0.21 -28.43 19.83
CA LEU A 285 -1.19 -28.24 19.48
C LEU A 285 -1.32 -27.08 18.50
N VAL A 286 -2.24 -27.20 17.53
CA VAL A 286 -2.42 -26.18 16.49
C VAL A 286 -3.83 -25.60 16.58
N VAL A 287 -3.93 -24.27 16.60
CA VAL A 287 -5.18 -23.52 16.52
C VAL A 287 -5.10 -22.56 15.34
N ALA A 288 -6.00 -22.71 14.38
CA ALA A 288 -6.07 -21.84 13.22
C ALA A 288 -7.24 -20.87 13.34
N TYR A 289 -7.04 -19.62 12.93
CA TYR A 289 -8.08 -18.61 12.85
C TYR A 289 -7.94 -17.79 11.57
N ASN A 290 -9.03 -17.67 10.80
CA ASN A 290 -9.07 -16.82 9.62
C ASN A 290 -9.53 -15.41 10.02
N SER A 291 -8.65 -14.43 9.87
CA SER A 291 -8.98 -13.03 10.19
C SER A 291 -9.88 -12.35 9.15
N GLU A 292 -10.07 -12.95 7.97
CA GLU A 292 -10.79 -12.35 6.84
C GLU A 292 -10.23 -10.96 6.48
N TYR A 293 -8.93 -10.75 6.69
CA TYR A 293 -8.24 -9.44 6.55
C TYR A 293 -8.86 -8.30 7.37
N LYS A 294 -9.61 -8.61 8.43
CA LYS A 294 -10.16 -7.59 9.31
C LYS A 294 -9.00 -6.90 10.03
N PRO A 295 -8.77 -5.58 9.81
CA PRO A 295 -7.56 -4.91 10.27
C PRO A 295 -7.52 -4.82 11.79
N GLY A 296 -6.33 -4.97 12.37
CA GLY A 296 -6.14 -4.88 13.81
C GLY A 296 -4.87 -5.57 14.28
N VAL A 297 -4.60 -5.43 15.57
CA VAL A 297 -3.52 -6.16 16.23
C VAL A 297 -4.12 -7.41 16.88
N TYR A 298 -3.57 -8.56 16.55
CA TYR A 298 -4.02 -9.86 17.01
C TYR A 298 -3.02 -10.44 17.99
N ASN A 299 -3.52 -10.98 19.11
CA ASN A 299 -2.68 -11.55 20.16
C ASN A 299 -3.28 -12.87 20.68
N PHE A 300 -2.53 -13.96 20.55
CA PHE A 300 -2.91 -15.24 21.14
C PHE A 300 -2.48 -15.33 22.59
N THR A 301 -3.38 -15.82 23.42
CA THR A 301 -3.14 -16.10 24.84
C THR A 301 -3.51 -17.54 25.14
N ALA A 302 -2.74 -18.18 26.01
CA ALA A 302 -2.98 -19.55 26.45
C ALA A 302 -2.89 -19.65 27.96
N LEU A 303 -3.89 -20.28 28.56
CA LEU A 303 -3.98 -20.52 30.00
C LEU A 303 -4.15 -22.03 30.27
N PRO A 304 -3.24 -22.66 31.03
CA PRO A 304 -3.44 -24.02 31.53
C PRO A 304 -4.70 -24.12 32.39
N ILE A 305 -5.51 -25.16 32.18
CA ILE A 305 -6.65 -25.48 33.04
C ILE A 305 -6.25 -26.68 33.91
N HIS A 306 -6.00 -26.43 35.20
CA HIS A 306 -5.59 -27.45 36.15
C HIS A 306 -6.27 -27.25 37.51
N PRO A 307 -6.63 -28.32 38.27
CA PRO A 307 -7.27 -28.19 39.58
C PRO A 307 -6.52 -27.33 40.61
N HIS A 308 -5.19 -27.32 40.55
CA HIS A 308 -4.35 -26.45 41.41
C HIS A 308 -4.40 -24.95 41.05
N CYS A 309 -4.96 -24.60 39.90
CA CYS A 309 -5.13 -23.21 39.50
C CYS A 309 -6.55 -22.77 39.83
N THR A 310 -6.68 -22.00 40.91
CA THR A 310 -7.94 -21.49 41.45
C THR A 310 -8.04 -19.99 41.21
N GLU A 311 -9.18 -19.38 41.52
CA GLU A 311 -9.33 -17.91 41.41
C GLU A 311 -8.35 -17.15 42.32
N HIS A 312 -8.00 -17.72 43.48
CA HIS A 312 -7.04 -17.13 44.42
C HIS A 312 -5.58 -17.39 44.04
N ASN A 313 -5.31 -18.43 43.24
CA ASN A 313 -3.98 -18.75 42.74
C ASN A 313 -4.05 -19.12 41.25
N PRO A 314 -4.19 -18.13 40.36
CA PRO A 314 -4.35 -18.38 38.94
C PRO A 314 -3.04 -18.86 38.32
N CYS A 315 -3.16 -19.82 37.39
CA CYS A 315 -2.06 -20.17 36.49
C CYS A 315 -1.60 -18.93 35.69
N THR A 316 -0.31 -18.88 35.36
CA THR A 316 0.25 -17.81 34.53
C THR A 316 -0.33 -17.84 33.12
N LEU A 317 -0.87 -16.70 32.70
CA LEU A 317 -1.33 -16.48 31.33
C LEU A 317 -0.12 -16.31 30.40
N SER A 318 0.06 -17.22 29.46
CA SER A 318 1.10 -17.12 28.44
C SER A 318 0.60 -16.28 27.28
N ARG A 319 1.45 -15.40 26.73
CA ARG A 319 1.12 -14.50 25.60
C ARG A 319 2.04 -14.73 24.43
N ALA A 320 1.49 -14.75 23.23
CA ALA A 320 2.25 -14.88 21.98
C ALA A 320 2.57 -13.47 21.42
N PRO A 321 3.55 -13.34 20.52
CA PRO A 321 3.83 -12.04 19.90
C PRO A 321 2.62 -11.50 19.15
N GLU A 322 2.49 -10.17 19.17
CA GLU A 322 1.41 -9.48 18.48
C GLU A 322 1.61 -9.53 16.96
N VAL A 323 0.52 -9.82 16.24
CA VAL A 323 0.49 -9.86 14.78
C VAL A 323 -0.38 -8.71 14.27
N LEU A 324 0.23 -7.81 13.50
CA LEU A 324 -0.51 -6.76 12.82
C LEU A 324 -1.09 -7.30 11.51
N ILE A 325 -2.42 -7.29 11.41
CA ILE A 325 -3.12 -7.56 10.15
C ILE A 325 -3.59 -6.23 9.60
N VAL A 326 -3.10 -5.87 8.41
CA VAL A 326 -3.56 -4.71 7.65
C VAL A 326 -4.66 -5.15 6.69
N ALA A 327 -5.59 -4.23 6.38
CA ALA A 327 -6.65 -4.51 5.43
C ALA A 327 -6.06 -4.94 4.08
N SER A 328 -6.68 -5.92 3.42
CA SER A 328 -6.24 -6.37 2.10
C SER A 328 -6.17 -5.15 1.15
N PRO A 329 -5.09 -5.00 0.37
CA PRO A 329 -4.95 -3.92 -0.60
C PRO A 329 -6.01 -4.00 -1.72
N GLU A 330 -6.68 -5.15 -1.90
CA GLU A 330 -7.67 -5.35 -2.95
C GLU A 330 -8.99 -4.62 -2.68
N MET A 331 -9.42 -4.54 -1.42
CA MET A 331 -10.66 -3.85 -1.03
C MET A 331 -10.64 -2.34 -1.31
N PRO A 332 -9.62 -1.56 -0.89
CA PRO A 332 -9.56 -0.14 -1.22
C PRO A 332 -9.37 0.10 -2.72
N LEU A 333 -8.72 -0.82 -3.45
CA LEU A 333 -8.54 -0.73 -4.90
C LEU A 333 -9.85 -0.97 -5.64
N LEU A 334 -10.65 -1.96 -5.22
CA LEU A 334 -11.99 -2.22 -5.74
C LEU A 334 -12.93 -1.04 -5.45
N ILE A 335 -12.94 -0.50 -4.23
CA ILE A 335 -13.71 0.69 -3.88
C ILE A 335 -13.26 1.88 -4.72
N GLY A 336 -11.96 2.02 -4.95
CA GLY A 336 -11.40 3.02 -5.86
C GLY A 336 -11.92 2.84 -7.29
N ILE A 337 -11.84 1.64 -7.86
CA ILE A 337 -12.32 1.35 -9.23
C ILE A 337 -13.82 1.62 -9.34
N VAL A 338 -14.64 1.05 -8.44
CA VAL A 338 -16.10 1.22 -8.45
C VAL A 338 -16.46 2.69 -8.25
N GLY A 339 -15.80 3.37 -7.32
CA GLY A 339 -15.96 4.80 -7.08
C GLY A 339 -15.64 5.63 -8.32
N THR A 340 -14.54 5.32 -9.02
CA THR A 340 -14.13 6.04 -10.23
C THR A 340 -15.09 5.75 -11.40
N VAL A 341 -15.53 4.50 -11.57
CA VAL A 341 -16.48 4.08 -12.62
C VAL A 341 -17.86 4.72 -12.43
N ILE A 342 -18.27 5.04 -11.21
CA ILE A 342 -19.53 5.76 -10.93
C ILE A 342 -19.32 7.28 -11.00
N LEU A 343 -18.22 7.79 -10.42
CA LEU A 343 -17.94 9.22 -10.39
C LEU A 343 -17.69 9.80 -11.78
N ILE A 344 -16.98 9.09 -12.68
CA ILE A 344 -16.73 9.60 -14.04
C ILE A 344 -18.04 9.88 -14.79
N PRO A 345 -19.01 8.95 -14.92
CA PRO A 345 -20.31 9.22 -15.52
C PRO A 345 -21.10 10.32 -14.79
N VAL A 346 -21.05 10.39 -13.46
CA VAL A 346 -21.73 11.44 -12.69
C VAL A 346 -21.12 12.81 -12.97
N PHE A 347 -19.80 12.93 -13.00
CA PHE A 347 -19.11 14.18 -13.35
C PHE A 347 -19.31 14.54 -14.82
N LEU A 348 -19.32 13.57 -15.73
CA LEU A 348 -19.62 13.82 -17.14
C LEU A 348 -21.07 14.27 -17.32
N THR A 349 -22.04 13.63 -16.67
CA THR A 349 -23.45 14.05 -16.74
C THR A 349 -23.66 15.41 -16.07
N ALA A 350 -23.06 15.66 -14.91
CA ALA A 350 -23.06 16.97 -14.26
C ALA A 350 -22.40 18.03 -15.15
N TYR A 351 -21.29 17.71 -15.82
CA TYR A 351 -20.65 18.58 -16.80
C TYR A 351 -21.53 18.83 -18.02
N PHE A 352 -22.24 17.82 -18.54
CA PHE A 352 -23.17 17.98 -19.66
C PHE A 352 -24.40 18.80 -19.27
N ILE A 353 -24.94 18.60 -18.07
CA ILE A 353 -26.05 19.40 -17.52
C ILE A 353 -25.60 20.83 -17.27
N TRP A 354 -24.43 21.02 -16.65
CA TRP A 354 -23.81 22.33 -16.47
C TRP A 354 -23.58 23.01 -17.80
N ARG A 355 -22.98 22.31 -18.77
CA ARG A 355 -22.79 22.82 -20.13
C ARG A 355 -24.13 23.14 -20.79
N ARG A 356 -25.19 22.38 -20.57
CA ARG A 356 -26.53 22.66 -21.12
C ARG A 356 -27.22 23.84 -20.42
N SER A 357 -26.94 24.07 -19.15
CA SER A 357 -27.51 25.16 -18.34
C SER A 357 -26.71 26.46 -18.44
N CYS A 358 -25.40 26.38 -18.66
CA CYS A 358 -24.46 27.50 -18.77
C CYS A 358 -24.00 27.80 -20.20
N ALA A 359 -24.12 26.85 -21.14
CA ALA A 359 -24.33 27.27 -22.53
C ALA A 359 -25.67 27.96 -22.49
N GLN A 360 -25.61 29.29 -22.47
CA GLN A 360 -26.72 30.15 -22.77
C GLN A 360 -27.53 29.44 -23.86
N LYS A 361 -28.79 29.11 -23.58
CA LYS A 361 -29.77 29.13 -24.67
C LYS A 361 -29.44 30.41 -25.43
N PRO A 362 -29.10 30.38 -26.74
CA PRO A 362 -28.98 31.61 -27.48
C PRO A 362 -30.28 32.37 -27.20
N THR A 363 -30.16 33.45 -26.45
CA THR A 363 -31.26 34.37 -26.19
C THR A 363 -31.68 34.88 -27.55
N GLY A 364 -32.78 34.34 -28.08
CA GLY A 364 -33.36 34.74 -29.35
C GLY A 364 -33.73 33.59 -30.28
N ASP A 365 -34.62 32.69 -29.85
CA ASP A 365 -35.57 32.02 -30.76
C ASP A 365 -36.88 32.83 -30.76
N GLU A 366 -36.79 34.13 -31.08
CA GLU A 366 -37.83 34.70 -31.93
C GLU A 366 -37.45 34.29 -33.36
N PRO A 367 -38.40 33.80 -34.19
CA PRO A 367 -38.09 33.53 -35.59
C PRO A 367 -37.51 34.82 -36.17
N ARG A 368 -36.22 34.79 -36.54
CA ARG A 368 -35.58 35.92 -37.23
C ARG A 368 -36.39 36.14 -38.50
N LEU A 369 -37.26 37.15 -38.47
CA LEU A 369 -37.95 37.63 -39.66
C LEU A 369 -36.86 37.91 -40.70
N PRO A 370 -37.06 37.49 -41.96
CA PRO A 370 -36.10 37.76 -43.02
C PRO A 370 -35.84 39.28 -43.07
N PRO A 371 -34.58 39.72 -43.18
CA PRO A 371 -34.26 41.15 -43.22
C PRO A 371 -35.05 41.84 -44.33
N LYS A 372 -35.68 42.97 -44.00
CA LYS A 372 -36.45 43.77 -44.95
C LYS A 372 -35.49 44.66 -45.74
N VAL A 373 -35.53 44.59 -47.06
CA VAL A 373 -34.63 45.34 -47.94
C VAL A 373 -35.44 46.22 -48.88
N LEU A 374 -35.34 47.55 -48.73
CA LEU A 374 -35.99 48.50 -49.61
C LEU A 374 -35.17 48.71 -50.89
N LEU A 375 -35.81 48.50 -52.04
CA LEU A 375 -35.21 48.73 -53.36
C LEU A 375 -35.62 50.11 -53.89
N ILE A 376 -34.64 50.99 -54.10
CA ILE A 376 -34.83 52.32 -54.70
C ILE A 376 -34.10 52.32 -56.05
N TYR A 377 -34.81 52.62 -57.12
CA TYR A 377 -34.28 52.59 -58.47
C TYR A 377 -34.88 53.73 -59.30
N ASN A 378 -34.31 53.98 -60.48
CA ASN A 378 -34.83 54.95 -61.44
C ASN A 378 -35.69 54.23 -62.49
N PRO A 379 -37.02 54.44 -62.56
CA PRO A 379 -37.87 53.71 -63.49
C PRO A 379 -37.85 54.23 -64.94
N ASN A 380 -37.02 55.23 -65.26
CA ASN A 380 -37.00 55.87 -66.58
C ASN A 380 -36.54 54.95 -67.73
N TYR A 381 -35.97 53.78 -67.41
CA TYR A 381 -35.48 52.81 -68.38
C TYR A 381 -36.24 51.49 -68.20
N PRO A 382 -37.12 51.11 -69.16
CA PRO A 382 -37.89 49.88 -69.07
C PRO A 382 -37.03 48.62 -68.84
N SER A 383 -35.87 48.52 -69.49
CA SER A 383 -34.94 47.41 -69.30
C SER A 383 -34.37 47.34 -67.87
N HIS A 384 -34.12 48.49 -67.24
CA HIS A 384 -33.68 48.52 -65.84
C HIS A 384 -34.80 48.05 -64.90
N VAL A 385 -36.06 48.36 -65.22
CA VAL A 385 -37.21 47.88 -64.44
C VAL A 385 -37.34 46.35 -64.52
N ASP A 386 -37.13 45.77 -65.70
CA ASP A 386 -37.11 44.31 -65.89
C ASP A 386 -36.00 43.65 -65.06
N ASP A 387 -34.78 44.22 -65.08
CA ASP A 387 -33.66 43.75 -64.25
C ASP A 387 -33.98 43.84 -62.75
N MET A 388 -34.65 44.91 -62.31
CA MET A 388 -35.06 45.10 -60.92
C MET A 388 -36.13 44.08 -60.48
N ILE A 389 -37.03 43.67 -61.37
CA ILE A 389 -38.02 42.61 -61.12
C ILE A 389 -37.30 41.26 -60.93
N GLU A 390 -36.35 40.92 -61.80
CA GLU A 390 -35.58 39.69 -61.66
C GLU A 390 -34.74 39.68 -60.38
N PHE A 391 -34.11 40.81 -60.07
CA PHE A 391 -33.34 40.99 -58.84
C PHE A 391 -34.20 40.84 -57.58
N HIS A 392 -35.42 41.40 -57.57
CA HIS A 392 -36.39 41.17 -56.50
C HIS A 392 -36.67 39.68 -56.29
N HIS A 393 -36.88 38.92 -57.38
CA HIS A 393 -37.10 37.48 -57.29
C HIS A 393 -35.88 36.72 -56.77
N TYR A 394 -34.68 37.11 -57.17
CA TYR A 394 -33.43 36.55 -56.66
C TYR A 394 -33.28 36.77 -55.15
N LEU A 395 -33.48 38.00 -54.66
CA LEU A 395 -33.40 38.31 -53.23
C LEU A 395 -34.41 37.50 -52.41
N LYS A 396 -35.63 37.34 -52.92
CA LYS A 396 -36.70 36.62 -52.23
C LYS A 396 -36.52 35.10 -52.24
N LYS A 397 -36.15 34.52 -53.38
CA LYS A 397 -36.07 33.06 -53.57
C LYS A 397 -34.71 32.48 -53.18
N SER A 398 -33.63 33.16 -53.54
CA SER A 398 -32.26 32.63 -53.41
C SER A 398 -31.55 33.16 -52.15
N CYS A 399 -31.84 34.40 -51.73
CA CYS A 399 -31.21 35.00 -50.55
C CYS A 399 -32.08 34.95 -49.28
N HIS A 400 -33.33 34.51 -49.38
CA HIS A 400 -34.29 34.46 -48.28
C HIS A 400 -34.46 35.82 -47.56
N LEU A 401 -34.43 36.92 -48.31
CA LEU A 401 -34.69 38.28 -47.83
C LEU A 401 -36.15 38.67 -48.10
N ASP A 402 -36.64 39.73 -47.44
CA ASP A 402 -37.94 40.34 -47.73
C ASP A 402 -37.77 41.66 -48.49
N PRO A 403 -37.63 41.63 -49.83
CA PRO A 403 -37.44 42.84 -50.62
C PRO A 403 -38.74 43.65 -50.73
N LEU A 404 -38.71 44.86 -50.17
CA LEU A 404 -39.75 45.87 -50.33
C LEU A 404 -39.58 46.54 -51.69
N PHE A 405 -40.40 46.13 -52.65
CA PHE A 405 -40.37 46.62 -54.03
C PHE A 405 -41.72 47.24 -54.41
N ASP A 406 -41.68 48.51 -54.81
CA ASP A 406 -42.84 49.38 -55.04
C ASP A 406 -43.86 48.77 -56.02
N LEU A 407 -43.42 48.20 -57.14
CA LEU A 407 -44.27 47.62 -58.19
C LEU A 407 -45.14 46.47 -57.68
N PHE A 408 -44.65 45.68 -56.73
CA PHE A 408 -45.39 44.55 -56.17
C PHE A 408 -46.07 44.89 -54.84
N ALA A 409 -45.56 45.85 -54.08
CA ALA A 409 -46.03 46.12 -52.73
C ALA A 409 -47.13 47.21 -52.68
N ILE A 410 -47.00 48.30 -53.45
CA ILE A 410 -47.98 49.41 -53.43
C ILE A 410 -49.38 48.95 -53.85
N PRO A 411 -49.56 48.17 -54.94
CA PRO A 411 -50.89 47.74 -55.37
C PRO A 411 -51.64 46.91 -54.32
N ASN A 412 -50.89 46.22 -53.44
CA ASN A 412 -51.38 45.35 -52.39
C ASN A 412 -51.63 46.08 -51.06
N THR A 413 -51.35 47.39 -50.99
CA THR A 413 -51.69 48.19 -49.81
C THR A 413 -53.12 48.73 -49.89
N GLU A 414 -53.75 48.95 -48.74
CA GLU A 414 -55.10 49.49 -48.65
C GLU A 414 -55.22 50.89 -49.27
N THR A 415 -54.20 51.73 -49.11
CA THR A 415 -54.23 53.13 -49.56
C THR A 415 -53.77 53.30 -51.00
N LYS A 416 -52.96 52.36 -51.53
CA LYS A 416 -52.30 52.45 -52.85
C LYS A 416 -51.55 53.77 -53.10
N ASP A 417 -51.15 54.44 -52.00
CA ASP A 417 -50.49 55.73 -51.99
C ASP A 417 -48.97 55.52 -51.91
N PRO A 418 -48.21 55.88 -52.96
CA PRO A 418 -46.75 55.70 -53.00
C PRO A 418 -46.04 56.44 -51.86
N THR A 419 -46.44 57.68 -51.56
CA THR A 419 -45.76 58.52 -50.55
C THR A 419 -45.87 57.89 -49.16
N ARG A 420 -47.09 57.46 -48.81
CA ARG A 420 -47.34 56.79 -47.53
C ARG A 420 -46.67 55.42 -47.46
N TRP A 421 -46.62 54.69 -48.57
CA TRP A 421 -45.93 53.40 -48.64
C TRP A 421 -44.42 53.55 -48.44
N TYR A 422 -43.76 54.49 -49.14
CA TYR A 422 -42.33 54.72 -48.98
C TYR A 422 -41.98 55.14 -47.55
N MET A 423 -42.75 56.07 -46.94
CA MET A 423 -42.51 56.45 -45.54
C MET A 423 -42.56 55.26 -44.58
N LYS A 424 -43.50 54.34 -44.80
CA LYS A 424 -43.60 53.10 -44.02
C LYS A 424 -42.43 52.16 -44.34
N ALA A 425 -42.12 51.95 -45.62
CA ALA A 425 -41.06 51.06 -46.06
C ALA A 425 -39.66 51.52 -45.60
N PHE A 426 -39.39 52.83 -45.59
CA PHE A 426 -38.16 53.41 -45.05
C PHE A 426 -38.00 53.16 -43.55
N ASN A 427 -39.10 53.23 -42.78
CA ASN A 427 -39.07 52.98 -41.34
C ASN A 427 -38.96 51.49 -40.99
N GLU A 428 -39.41 50.60 -41.87
CA GLU A 428 -39.42 49.15 -41.65
C GLU A 428 -38.22 48.42 -42.28
N ALA A 429 -37.48 49.05 -43.18
CA ALA A 429 -36.35 48.43 -43.87
C ALA A 429 -35.11 48.34 -42.97
N ASP A 430 -34.50 47.17 -42.91
CA ASP A 430 -33.19 46.96 -42.28
C ASP A 430 -32.05 47.47 -43.17
N PHE A 431 -32.24 47.39 -44.50
CA PHE A 431 -31.29 47.86 -45.50
C PHE A 431 -31.99 48.58 -46.64
N ILE A 432 -31.31 49.59 -47.20
CA ILE A 432 -31.78 50.34 -48.37
C ILE A 432 -30.76 50.18 -49.48
N LEU A 433 -31.19 49.62 -50.61
CA LEU A 433 -30.36 49.45 -51.80
C LEU A 433 -30.78 50.48 -52.84
N VAL A 434 -29.84 51.33 -53.23
CA VAL A 434 -30.05 52.39 -54.22
C VAL A 434 -29.36 52.00 -55.53
N PHE A 435 -30.16 51.79 -56.58
CA PHE A 435 -29.71 51.40 -57.90
C PHE A 435 -29.59 52.64 -58.78
N ALA A 436 -28.35 53.11 -58.96
CA ALA A 436 -28.03 54.20 -59.86
C ALA A 436 -27.85 53.66 -61.29
N SER A 437 -28.81 53.93 -62.16
CA SER A 437 -28.64 53.69 -63.60
C SER A 437 -27.70 54.73 -64.22
N PRO A 438 -26.86 54.34 -65.20
CA PRO A 438 -26.03 55.30 -65.94
C PRO A 438 -26.91 56.30 -66.72
N PRO A 439 -26.44 57.54 -66.94
CA PRO A 439 -27.19 58.54 -67.69
C PRO A 439 -27.32 58.12 -69.15
N GLY A 440 -28.56 57.91 -69.60
CA GLY A 440 -28.92 57.61 -70.99
C GLY A 440 -30.19 58.37 -71.40
N PRO A 441 -30.54 58.40 -72.69
CA PRO A 441 -31.82 58.97 -73.11
C PRO A 441 -32.96 58.18 -72.47
N ALA A 442 -33.88 58.87 -71.77
CA ALA A 442 -35.05 58.25 -71.16
C ALA A 442 -35.86 57.46 -72.21
N GLY A 443 -36.39 56.30 -71.82
CA GLY A 443 -37.20 55.48 -72.71
C GLY A 443 -38.42 56.26 -73.22
N PRO A 444 -38.84 56.09 -74.49
CA PRO A 444 -39.94 56.86 -75.06
C PRO A 444 -41.31 56.56 -74.41
N GLN A 445 -41.41 55.48 -73.62
CA GLN A 445 -42.62 55.10 -72.87
C GLN A 445 -42.23 54.50 -71.50
N PRO A 446 -43.00 54.79 -70.44
CA PRO A 446 -42.78 54.17 -69.13
C PRO A 446 -43.00 52.66 -69.19
N HIS A 447 -42.34 51.92 -68.29
CA HIS A 447 -42.51 50.47 -68.18
C HIS A 447 -43.98 50.10 -67.92
N LYS A 448 -44.50 49.06 -68.59
CA LYS A 448 -45.94 48.71 -68.57
C LYS A 448 -46.53 48.44 -67.18
N LEU A 449 -45.70 48.01 -66.24
CA LEU A 449 -46.09 47.75 -64.85
C LEU A 449 -45.95 48.97 -63.94
N ASN A 450 -45.20 49.99 -64.36
CA ASN A 450 -45.05 51.19 -63.56
C ASN A 450 -46.23 52.13 -63.80
N THR A 451 -47.22 52.06 -62.91
CA THR A 451 -48.43 52.90 -62.96
C THR A 451 -48.22 54.23 -62.24
N TYR A 452 -47.07 54.41 -61.57
CA TYR A 452 -46.80 55.55 -60.70
C TYR A 452 -45.66 56.37 -61.31
N LEU A 453 -46.03 57.48 -61.96
CA LEU A 453 -45.06 58.51 -62.32
C LEU A 453 -44.67 59.21 -61.00
N HIS A 454 -43.39 59.10 -60.62
CA HIS A 454 -42.85 59.66 -59.37
C HIS A 454 -43.02 61.18 -59.27
#